data_AF-A0A1T5H594-F1
#
_entry.id   AF-A0A1T5H594-F1
#
_cell.length_a   1.000
_cell.length_b   1.000
_cell.length_c   1.000
_cell.angle_alpha   90.00
_cell.angle_beta   90.00
_cell.angle_gamma   90.00
#
_symmetry.space_group_name_H-M   'P 1'
#
loop_
_entity.id
_entity.type
_entity.pdbx_description
1 polymer ?
#
loop_
_entity_poly.entity_id
_entity_poly.type
_entity_poly.pdbx_seq_one_letter_code
_entity_poly.pdbx_strand_id
1 'polypeptide(L)' 'MVTMFRGPRWKIAVYGRDHGVPHFHIEGPDFRCSVAIASFDVIVGTVSAAVLKDALEWARPNQALLMQTWQELNG' A
#
# COMPACT_ATOMS: atom_id res chain seq x y z
N MET A 1 -1.51 11.06 -5.48
CA MET A 1 -1.94 9.70 -5.13
C MET A 1 -2.13 8.93 -6.42
N VAL A 2 -1.48 7.79 -6.57
CA VAL A 2 -1.71 6.83 -7.65
C VAL A 2 -2.37 5.59 -7.06
N THR A 3 -3.50 5.18 -7.64
CA THR A 3 -4.13 3.89 -7.28
C THR A 3 -3.45 2.79 -8.10
N MET A 4 -2.82 1.85 -7.42
CA MET A 4 -2.02 0.78 -8.04
C MET A 4 -2.86 -0.47 -8.32
N PHE A 5 -3.85 -0.73 -7.46
CA PHE A 5 -4.72 -1.90 -7.57
C PHE A 5 -6.10 -1.59 -6.98
N ARG A 6 -7.15 -2.18 -7.55
CA ARG A 6 -8.52 -2.12 -7.01
C ARG A 6 -9.03 -3.54 -6.75
N GLY A 7 -9.25 -3.84 -5.48
CA GLY A 7 -10.06 -4.97 -5.04
C GLY A 7 -11.55 -4.61 -5.03
N PRO A 8 -12.41 -5.49 -4.50
CA PRO A 8 -13.87 -5.32 -4.57
C PRO A 8 -14.37 -4.05 -3.87
N ARG A 9 -13.90 -3.82 -2.64
CA ARG A 9 -14.28 -2.64 -1.82
C ARG A 9 -13.08 -1.95 -1.18
N TRP A 10 -11.87 -2.24 -1.67
CA TRP A 10 -10.65 -1.65 -1.16
C TRP A 10 -9.64 -1.46 -2.30
N LYS A 11 -8.59 -0.69 -2.07
CA LYS A 11 -7.56 -0.38 -3.08
C LYS A 11 -6.17 -0.32 -2.46
N ILE A 12 -5.16 -0.51 -3.30
CA ILE A 12 -3.76 -0.17 -2.99
C ILE A 12 -3.46 1.17 -3.61
N ALA A 13 -2.90 2.09 -2.84
CA ALA A 13 -2.52 3.40 -3.33
C ALA A 13 -1.17 3.87 -2.79
N VAL A 14 -0.44 4.61 -3.60
CA VAL A 14 0.79 5.29 -3.22
C VAL A 14 0.53 6.80 -3.21
N TYR A 15 0.88 7.45 -2.12
CA TYR A 15 0.72 8.89 -1.96
C TYR A 15 2.06 9.60 -2.20
N GLY A 16 1.96 10.89 -2.52
CA GLY A 16 3.11 11.77 -2.70
C GLY A 16 3.15 12.80 -1.57
N ARG A 17 4.30 13.45 -1.36
CA ARG A 17 4.59 14.28 -0.18
C ARG A 17 4.49 13.51 1.15
N ASP A 18 4.63 12.20 1.10
CA ASP A 18 4.81 11.37 2.27
C ASP A 18 6.30 11.32 2.64
N HIS A 19 6.54 11.16 3.94
CA HIS A 19 7.88 11.09 4.49
C HIS A 19 8.05 9.79 5.29
N GLY A 20 9.30 9.39 5.50
CA GLY A 20 9.64 8.18 6.25
C GLY A 20 9.98 7.00 5.34
N VAL A 21 9.66 5.79 5.81
CA VAL A 21 9.96 4.57 5.04
C VAL A 21 9.05 4.47 3.81
N PRO A 22 9.54 3.95 2.67
CA PRO A 22 8.69 3.70 1.51
C PRO A 22 7.53 2.76 1.86
N HIS A 23 6.31 3.21 1.60
CA HIS A 23 5.10 2.50 1.98
C HIS A 23 3.98 2.70 0.96
N PHE A 24 3.00 1.79 0.97
CA PHE A 24 1.74 1.94 0.27
C PHE A 24 0.58 1.89 1.27
N HIS A 25 -0.57 2.37 0.84
CA HIS A 25 -1.79 2.32 1.62
C HIS A 25 -2.72 1.22 1.13
N ILE A 26 -3.37 0.55 2.07
CA ILE A 26 -4.57 -0.25 1.80
C ILE A 26 -5.75 0.53 2.35
N GLU A 27 -6.73 0.86 1.51
CA GLU A 27 -7.87 1.70 1.86
C GLU A 27 -9.19 1.02 1.53
N GLY A 28 -10.08 0.95 2.51
CA GLY A 28 -11.49 0.61 2.31
C GLY A 28 -12.42 1.69 2.89
N PRO A 29 -13.73 1.43 2.98
CA PRO A 29 -14.71 2.43 3.44
C PRO A 29 -14.46 2.88 4.88
N ASP A 30 -14.10 1.93 5.75
CA ASP A 30 -14.03 2.14 7.21
C ASP A 30 -12.63 1.89 7.78
N PHE A 31 -11.65 1.63 6.92
CA PHE A 31 -10.28 1.32 7.35
C PHE A 31 -9.23 1.87 6.39
N ARG A 32 -8.06 2.14 6.96
CA ARG A 32 -6.86 2.51 6.22
C ARG A 32 -5.65 2.06 7.01
N CYS A 33 -4.67 1.49 6.33
CA CYS A 33 -3.36 1.23 6.90
C CYS A 33 -2.24 1.59 5.93
N SER A 34 -1.05 1.83 6.46
CA SER A 34 0.19 1.96 5.71
C SER A 34 1.01 0.69 5.87
N VAL A 35 1.54 0.16 4.78
CA VAL A 35 2.32 -1.08 4.73
C VAL A 35 3.69 -0.76 4.14
N ALA A 36 4.76 -1.14 4.85
CA ALA A 36 6.12 -0.95 4.39
C ALA A 36 6.36 -1.75 3.09
N ILE A 37 6.86 -1.11 2.04
CA ILE A 37 7.09 -1.79 0.75
C ILE A 37 8.15 -2.88 0.91
N ALA A 38 9.19 -2.66 1.72
CA ALA A 38 10.32 -3.58 1.84
C ALA A 38 9.97 -4.88 2.59
N SER A 39 9.28 -4.78 3.73
CA SER A 39 9.00 -5.93 4.61
C SER A 39 7.57 -6.44 4.52
N PHE A 40 6.65 -5.65 3.98
CA PHE A 40 5.20 -5.88 4.03
C PHE A 40 4.59 -5.85 5.44
N ASP A 41 5.30 -5.27 6.41
CA ASP A 41 4.76 -5.02 7.73
C ASP A 41 3.77 -3.86 7.70
N VAL A 42 2.68 -4.00 8.46
CA VAL A 42 1.76 -2.89 8.72
C VAL A 42 2.45 -1.91 9.66
N ILE A 43 2.69 -0.69 9.20
CA ILE A 43 3.34 0.37 9.97
C ILE A 43 2.33 1.02 10.93
N VAL A 44 1.15 1.38 10.40
CA VAL A 44 0.12 2.09 11.15
C VAL A 44 -1.25 1.86 10.52
N GLY A 45 -2.28 1.96 11.36
CA GLY A 45 -3.68 1.83 10.96
C GLY A 45 -4.21 0.41 11.09
N THR A 46 -5.37 0.17 10.50
CA THR A 46 -6.11 -1.09 10.66
C THR A 46 -6.51 -1.65 9.30
N VAL A 47 -6.54 -2.97 9.22
CA VAL A 47 -6.98 -3.73 8.06
C VAL A 47 -7.38 -5.13 8.55
N SER A 48 -8.40 -5.73 7.96
CA SER A 48 -8.75 -7.11 8.29
C SER A 48 -7.70 -8.08 7.74
N ALA A 49 -7.51 -9.22 8.38
CA ALA A 49 -6.56 -10.24 7.93
C ALA A 49 -6.83 -10.71 6.49
N ALA A 50 -8.11 -10.81 6.10
CA ALA A 50 -8.52 -11.19 4.75
C ALA A 50 -8.09 -10.14 3.71
N VAL A 51 -8.38 -8.85 3.95
CA VAL A 51 -7.98 -7.78 3.02
C VAL A 51 -6.46 -7.66 2.95
N LEU A 52 -5.77 -7.76 4.09
CA LEU A 52 -4.31 -7.71 4.11
C LEU A 52 -3.71 -8.84 3.27
N LYS A 53 -4.21 -10.07 3.44
CA LYS A 53 -3.78 -11.22 2.64
C LYS A 53 -3.96 -10.96 1.15
N ASP A 54 -5.16 -10.60 0.71
CA ASP A 54 -5.46 -10.35 -0.71
C ASP A 54 -4.60 -9.21 -1.28
N ALA A 55 -4.37 -8.15 -0.50
CA ALA A 55 -3.49 -7.04 -0.89
C ALA A 55 -2.04 -7.50 -1.06
N LEU A 56 -1.54 -8.33 -0.16
CA LEU A 56 -0.17 -8.84 -0.21
C LEU A 56 0.04 -9.85 -1.35
N GLU A 57 -0.98 -10.60 -1.75
CA GLU A 57 -0.93 -11.47 -2.93
C GLU A 57 -0.64 -10.68 -4.21
N TRP A 58 -1.21 -9.49 -4.35
CA TRP A 58 -0.88 -8.58 -5.45
C TRP A 58 0.45 -7.82 -5.20
N ALA A 59 0.67 -7.32 -3.98
CA ALA A 59 1.81 -6.43 -3.69
C ALA A 59 3.18 -7.11 -3.79
N ARG A 60 3.29 -8.39 -3.38
CA ARG A 60 4.56 -9.15 -3.39
C ARG A 60 5.22 -9.23 -4.78
N PRO A 61 4.53 -9.72 -5.84
CA PRO A 61 5.12 -9.73 -7.18
C PRO A 61 5.28 -8.31 -7.77
N ASN A 62 4.56 -7.30 -7.26
CA ASN A 62 4.60 -5.92 -7.74
C ASN A 62 5.48 -4.99 -6.86
N GLN A 63 6.34 -5.55 -6.00
CA GLN A 63 7.13 -4.78 -5.04
C GLN A 63 8.02 -3.72 -5.70
N ALA A 64 8.66 -4.06 -6.83
CA ALA A 64 9.51 -3.13 -7.58
C ALA A 64 8.70 -1.95 -8.15
N LEU A 65 7.50 -2.23 -8.68
CA LEU A 65 6.60 -1.20 -9.19
C LEU A 65 6.14 -0.26 -8.06
N LEU A 66 5.78 -0.80 -6.91
CA LEU A 66 5.41 0.00 -5.73
C LEU A 66 6.56 0.91 -5.28
N MET A 67 7.79 0.38 -5.22
CA MET A 67 8.97 1.15 -4.87
C MET A 67 9.24 2.28 -5.86
N GLN A 68 9.18 1.98 -7.16
CA GLN A 68 9.37 2.98 -8.21
C GLN A 68 8.33 4.09 -8.11
N THR A 69 7.04 3.76 -8.00
CA THR A 69 5.98 4.76 -7.87
C THR A 69 6.14 5.61 -6.60
N TRP A 70 6.56 5.01 -5.49
CA TRP A 70 6.83 5.79 -4.28
C TRP A 70 7.97 6.78 -4.48
N GLN A 71 9.06 6.36 -5.12
CA GLN A 71 10.20 7.23 -5.44
C GLN A 71 9.81 8.35 -6.41
N GLU A 72 9.01 8.08 -7.44
CA GLU A 72 8.53 9.10 -8.37
C GLU A 72 7.66 10.16 -7.69
N LEU A 73 6.95 9.80 -6.62
CA LEU A 73 6.03 10.71 -5.91
C LEU A 73 6.65 11.40 -4.68
N ASN A 74 7.78 10.89 -4.16
CA ASN A 74 8.37 11.33 -2.88
C ASN A 74 9.89 11.55 -2.92
N GLY A 75 10.55 11.22 -4.03
CA GLY A 75 11.98 11.47 -4.26
C GLY A 75 12.28 12.88 -4.76
#